data_AF-A0A6M2D485-F1
#
_entry.id   AF-A0A6M2D485-F1
#
_cell.length_a   1.000
_cell.length_b   1.000
_cell.length_c   1.000
_cell.angle_alpha   90.00
_cell.angle_beta   90.00
_cell.angle_gamma   90.00
#
_symmetry.space_group_name_H-M   'P 1'
#
loop_
_entity.id
_entity.type
_entity.pdbx_description
1 polymer ?
#
loop_
_entity_poly.entity_id
_entity_poly.type
_entity_poly.pdbx_seq_one_letter_code
_entity_poly.pdbx_strand_id
1 'polypeptide(L)'
;MTMDPVRVAVLIASMLSSLIYCQIAHDFSKLPDKVRFMLDNTTELLKSTEPLVLSYGLGGAMKDNRLCWTSQKYKNSTLGIDHYISYMTNETKQPGSNFTEVRLPSVYYVAPRNKTPTVLLEVHGNGAADELRGDYTLLAGTPECFVMGVIGRNKPKDKKCLYWMRLGARWRNCQECDQAFYYNCSSLFGTFYTVRKFWKECNFNHTRPDSTT
;
A
#
# COMPACT_ATOMS: atom_id res chain seq x y z
N MET A 1 -4.49 18.41 -54.52
CA MET A 1 -3.45 17.96 -53.56
C MET A 1 -3.73 16.51 -53.24
N THR A 2 -3.05 15.60 -53.94
CA THR A 2 -3.14 14.15 -53.70
C THR A 2 -2.20 13.81 -52.53
N MET A 3 -2.77 13.25 -51.47
CA MET A 3 -2.00 12.82 -50.30
C MET A 3 -1.13 11.63 -50.70
N ASP A 4 0.19 11.76 -50.52
CA ASP A 4 1.17 10.75 -50.90
C ASP A 4 0.85 9.39 -50.24
N PRO A 5 0.60 8.32 -51.02
CA PRO A 5 0.22 7.01 -50.48
C PRO A 5 1.26 6.44 -49.51
N VAL A 6 2.54 6.84 -49.64
CA VAL A 6 3.60 6.43 -48.72
C VAL A 6 3.40 7.03 -47.33
N ARG A 7 2.94 8.29 -47.25
CA ARG A 7 2.67 8.95 -45.96
C ARG A 7 1.46 8.33 -45.25
N VAL A 8 0.45 7.92 -46.01
CA VAL A 8 -0.73 7.23 -45.48
C VAL A 8 -0.33 5.85 -44.94
N ALA A 9 0.51 5.10 -45.65
CA ALA A 9 1.00 3.80 -45.19
C ALA A 9 1.85 3.91 -43.91
N VAL A 10 2.70 4.93 -43.79
CA VAL A 10 3.52 5.17 -42.59
C VAL A 10 2.65 5.55 -41.39
N LEU A 11 1.61 6.35 -41.58
CA LEU A 11 0.65 6.71 -40.51
C LEU A 11 -0.18 5.50 -40.06
N ILE A 12 -0.62 4.65 -40.98
CA ILE A 12 -1.37 3.44 -40.64
C ILE A 12 -0.45 2.43 -39.92
N ALA A 13 0.79 2.28 -40.38
CA ALA A 13 1.76 1.39 -39.73
C ALA A 13 2.14 1.87 -38.33
N SER A 14 2.27 3.19 -38.09
CA SER A 14 2.56 3.75 -36.77
C SER A 14 1.36 3.64 -35.82
N MET A 15 0.14 3.81 -36.31
CA MET A 15 -1.09 3.58 -35.53
C MET A 15 -1.30 2.10 -35.21
N LEU A 16 -1.03 1.19 -36.15
CA LEU A 16 -1.11 -0.26 -35.91
C LEU A 16 -0.04 -0.75 -34.94
N SER A 17 1.20 -0.26 -35.06
CA SER A 17 2.26 -0.63 -34.12
C SER A 17 2.01 -0.09 -32.72
N SER A 18 1.44 1.09 -32.56
CA SER A 18 0.99 1.60 -31.25
C SER A 18 -0.23 0.85 -30.70
N LEU A 19 -1.18 0.42 -31.54
CA LEU A 19 -2.29 -0.45 -31.13
C LEU A 19 -1.81 -1.86 -30.70
N ILE A 20 -0.85 -2.44 -31.42
CA ILE A 20 -0.26 -3.74 -31.08
C ILE A 20 0.58 -3.64 -29.79
N TYR A 21 1.29 -2.52 -29.59
CA TYR A 21 2.00 -2.27 -28.33
C TYR A 21 1.04 -2.06 -27.15
N CYS A 22 -0.11 -1.41 -27.38
CA CYS A 22 -1.19 -1.30 -26.40
C CYS A 22 -1.92 -2.63 -26.15
N GLN A 23 -1.88 -3.60 -27.08
CA GLN A 23 -2.37 -4.97 -26.84
C GLN A 23 -1.40 -5.81 -25.98
N ILE A 24 -0.20 -5.29 -25.67
CA ILE A 24 0.63 -5.79 -24.57
C ILE A 24 0.19 -5.14 -23.23
N ALA A 25 -0.94 -4.42 -23.19
CA ALA A 25 -1.75 -4.35 -21.99
C ALA A 25 -2.26 -5.77 -21.72
N HIS A 26 -1.54 -6.50 -20.87
CA HIS A 26 -1.82 -7.89 -20.56
C HIS A 26 -3.30 -8.12 -20.27
N ASP A 27 -3.88 -9.13 -20.92
CA ASP A 27 -5.25 -9.57 -20.68
C ASP A 27 -5.39 -10.06 -19.22
N PHE A 28 -5.79 -9.15 -18.33
CA PHE A 28 -5.95 -9.41 -16.91
C PHE A 28 -7.06 -10.42 -16.62
N SER A 29 -7.90 -10.77 -17.60
CA SER A 29 -8.87 -11.87 -17.45
C SER A 29 -8.21 -13.24 -17.27
N LYS A 30 -6.92 -13.36 -17.59
CA LYS A 30 -6.13 -14.60 -17.45
C LYS A 30 -5.30 -14.68 -16.16
N LEU A 31 -5.52 -13.79 -15.20
CA LEU A 31 -4.86 -13.88 -13.90
C LEU A 31 -5.37 -15.10 -13.13
N PRO A 32 -4.51 -15.81 -12.37
CA PRO A 32 -4.97 -16.85 -11.46
C PRO A 32 -6.02 -16.32 -10.47
N ASP A 33 -7.03 -17.11 -10.14
CA ASP A 33 -8.13 -16.69 -9.25
C ASP A 33 -7.65 -16.14 -7.91
N LYS A 34 -6.62 -16.77 -7.32
CA LYS A 34 -6.00 -16.29 -6.08
C LYS A 34 -5.41 -14.88 -6.23
N VAL A 35 -4.78 -14.60 -7.36
CA VAL A 35 -4.18 -13.28 -7.63
C VAL A 35 -5.27 -12.22 -7.76
N ARG A 36 -6.33 -12.53 -8.54
CA ARG A 36 -7.50 -11.66 -8.67
C ARG A 36 -8.17 -11.39 -7.32
N PHE A 37 -8.43 -12.44 -6.54
CA PHE A 37 -9.01 -12.35 -5.21
C PHE A 37 -8.22 -11.41 -4.28
N MET A 38 -6.89 -11.53 -4.26
CA MET A 38 -6.06 -10.64 -3.44
C MET A 38 -6.12 -9.18 -3.91
N LEU A 39 -6.05 -8.95 -5.22
CA LEU A 39 -6.12 -7.60 -5.81
C LEU A 39 -7.48 -6.94 -5.54
N ASP A 40 -8.58 -7.67 -5.77
CA ASP A 40 -9.94 -7.19 -5.59
C ASP A 40 -10.19 -6.86 -4.12
N ASN A 41 -9.89 -7.78 -3.20
CA ASN A 41 -10.08 -7.54 -1.76
C ASN A 41 -9.23 -6.39 -1.23
N THR A 42 -7.96 -6.30 -1.66
CA THR A 42 -7.08 -5.19 -1.23
C THR A 42 -7.61 -3.86 -1.76
N THR A 43 -8.08 -3.83 -3.00
CA THR A 43 -8.70 -2.65 -3.61
C THR A 43 -9.96 -2.22 -2.85
N GLU A 44 -10.85 -3.16 -2.54
CA GLU A 44 -12.08 -2.87 -1.80
C GLU A 44 -11.79 -2.45 -0.35
N LEU A 45 -10.78 -3.05 0.29
CA LEU A 45 -10.35 -2.65 1.62
C LEU A 45 -9.83 -1.21 1.66
N LEU A 46 -9.02 -0.82 0.67
CA LEU A 46 -8.53 0.56 0.53
C LEU A 46 -9.65 1.54 0.14
N LYS A 47 -10.63 1.12 -0.66
CA LYS A 47 -11.78 1.97 -1.01
C LYS A 47 -12.78 2.18 0.13
N SER A 48 -12.72 1.37 1.19
CA SER A 48 -13.63 1.43 2.32
C SER A 48 -13.46 2.72 3.13
N THR A 49 -14.51 3.12 3.85
CA THR A 49 -14.49 4.33 4.69
C THR A 49 -13.90 4.06 6.06
N GLU A 50 -13.76 2.80 6.45
CA GLU A 50 -13.17 2.39 7.70
C GLU A 50 -11.64 2.53 7.68
N PRO A 51 -11.03 3.05 8.77
CA PRO A 51 -9.58 3.15 8.84
C PRO A 51 -8.92 1.77 8.83
N LEU A 52 -7.72 1.72 8.26
CA LEU A 52 -6.81 0.60 8.44
C LEU A 52 -5.83 0.92 9.55
N VAL A 53 -5.48 -0.08 10.34
CA VAL A 53 -4.38 -0.03 11.32
C VAL A 53 -3.26 -0.93 10.87
N LEU A 54 -2.02 -0.48 11.04
CA LEU A 54 -0.87 -1.34 10.78
C LEU A 54 -0.77 -2.34 11.94
N SER A 55 -1.04 -3.62 11.69
CA SER A 55 -0.94 -4.67 12.70
C SER A 55 0.53 -4.98 13.01
N TYR A 56 1.30 -5.26 11.95
CA TYR A 56 2.73 -5.50 11.99
C TYR A 56 3.45 -4.68 10.92
N GLY A 57 4.65 -4.24 11.25
CA GLY A 57 5.57 -3.61 10.31
C GLY A 57 6.99 -4.07 10.58
N LEU A 58 7.81 -4.11 9.54
CA LEU A 58 9.21 -4.48 9.64
C LEU A 58 10.06 -3.68 8.67
N GLY A 59 11.16 -3.10 9.17
CA GLY A 59 12.07 -2.27 8.37
C GLY A 59 11.43 -0.96 7.89
N GLY A 60 12.09 -0.27 6.96
CA GLY A 60 11.62 1.03 6.46
C GLY A 60 11.27 2.00 7.59
N ALA A 61 10.07 2.58 7.52
CA ALA A 61 9.59 3.63 8.42
C ALA A 61 9.29 3.17 9.85
N MET A 62 9.47 1.89 10.17
CA MET A 62 9.24 1.34 11.51
C MET A 62 10.33 1.69 12.52
N LYS A 63 11.36 2.43 12.09
CA LYS A 63 12.38 3.01 12.95
C LYS A 63 11.80 4.19 13.76
N ASP A 64 12.56 4.66 14.74
CA ASP A 64 12.37 5.96 15.41
C ASP A 64 11.13 6.11 16.32
N ASN A 65 10.71 5.03 17.02
CA ASN A 65 9.64 5.06 18.04
C ASN A 65 8.26 5.56 17.56
N ARG A 66 8.00 5.50 16.24
CA ARG A 66 6.70 5.83 15.65
C ARG A 66 5.67 4.74 15.98
N LEU A 67 4.50 5.15 16.44
CA LEU A 67 3.44 4.24 16.90
C LEU A 67 2.05 4.66 16.38
N CYS A 68 1.05 3.80 16.58
CA CYS A 68 -0.34 4.04 16.18
C CYS A 68 -0.53 4.34 14.68
N TRP A 69 0.17 3.61 13.83
CA TRP A 69 0.06 3.76 12.38
C TRP A 69 -1.34 3.43 11.88
N THR A 70 -1.93 4.37 11.15
CA THR A 70 -3.23 4.22 10.48
C THR A 70 -3.14 4.63 9.02
N SER A 71 -4.09 4.15 8.21
CA SER A 71 -4.29 4.57 6.83
C SER A 71 -5.78 4.76 6.58
N GLN A 72 -6.18 5.96 6.20
CA GLN A 72 -7.59 6.34 6.02
C GLN A 72 -7.80 7.00 4.67
N LYS A 73 -8.75 6.47 3.91
CA LYS A 73 -9.17 7.07 2.65
C LYS A 73 -9.76 8.47 2.88
N TYR A 74 -9.38 9.43 2.03
CA TYR A 74 -9.92 10.81 2.12
C TYR A 74 -10.50 11.35 0.82
N LYS A 75 -10.22 10.73 -0.33
CA LYS A 75 -10.90 11.04 -1.60
C LYS A 75 -10.81 9.86 -2.56
N ASN A 76 -11.70 9.83 -3.54
CA ASN A 76 -11.54 8.97 -4.72
C ASN A 76 -10.70 9.74 -5.75
N SER A 77 -9.65 9.13 -6.28
CA SER A 77 -8.94 9.62 -7.46
C SER A 77 -9.20 8.71 -8.65
N THR A 78 -9.07 9.28 -9.84
CA THR A 78 -9.16 8.55 -11.11
C THR A 78 -7.96 7.62 -11.35
N LEU A 79 -6.82 7.87 -10.68
CA LEU A 79 -5.58 7.14 -10.93
C LEU A 79 -5.23 6.15 -9.82
N GLY A 80 -5.68 6.38 -8.59
CA GLY A 80 -5.38 5.55 -7.43
C GLY A 80 -6.33 5.82 -6.26
N ILE A 81 -6.02 5.28 -5.09
CA ILE A 81 -6.83 5.42 -3.87
C ILE A 81 -6.08 6.32 -2.89
N ASP A 82 -6.57 7.54 -2.71
CA ASP A 82 -5.90 8.53 -1.86
C ASP A 82 -6.22 8.32 -0.38
N HIS A 83 -5.15 8.20 0.41
CA HIS A 83 -5.19 7.98 1.85
C HIS A 83 -4.34 8.99 2.59
N TYR A 84 -4.72 9.28 3.83
CA TYR A 84 -3.79 9.80 4.80
C TYR A 84 -3.22 8.64 5.61
N ILE A 85 -1.90 8.52 5.61
CA ILE A 85 -1.21 7.66 6.57
C ILE A 85 -0.85 8.53 7.77
N SER A 86 -1.36 8.17 8.95
CA SER A 86 -1.03 8.85 10.20
C SER A 86 -0.20 7.98 11.11
N TYR A 87 0.63 8.59 11.95
CA TYR A 87 1.33 7.96 13.06
C TYR A 87 1.64 8.97 14.15
N MET A 88 1.87 8.49 15.37
CA MET A 88 2.32 9.31 16.48
C MET A 88 3.83 9.17 16.66
N THR A 89 4.53 10.27 16.84
CA THR A 89 5.98 10.32 17.09
C THR A 89 6.33 11.40 18.11
N ASN A 90 7.45 11.23 18.82
CA ASN A 90 8.04 12.26 19.66
C ASN A 90 9.31 12.87 19.03
N GLU A 91 9.66 12.51 17.80
CA GLU A 91 10.85 13.00 17.08
C GLU A 91 10.88 14.53 16.93
N THR A 92 9.72 15.19 16.96
CA THR A 92 9.58 16.64 16.76
C THR A 92 9.66 17.46 18.06
N LYS A 93 9.68 16.83 19.24
CA LYS A 93 9.70 17.53 20.55
C LYS A 93 10.80 16.99 21.47
N GLN A 94 11.49 17.91 22.18
CA GLN A 94 12.51 17.61 23.20
C GLN A 94 12.03 16.59 24.25
N PRO A 95 12.94 15.87 24.95
CA PRO A 95 12.57 14.72 25.78
C PRO A 95 11.62 15.13 26.91
N GLY A 96 10.36 14.73 26.76
CA GLY A 96 9.25 15.13 27.62
C GLY A 96 7.91 14.68 27.05
N SER A 97 7.66 13.37 27.10
CA SER A 97 6.35 12.67 27.12
C SER A 97 5.19 13.03 26.16
N ASN A 98 5.33 13.94 25.19
CA ASN A 98 4.22 14.31 24.30
C ASN A 98 4.45 13.81 22.87
N PHE A 99 3.75 12.74 22.49
CA PHE A 99 3.66 12.32 21.09
C PHE A 99 2.84 13.33 20.28
N THR A 100 3.27 13.62 19.06
CA THR A 100 2.54 14.39 18.06
C THR A 100 2.05 13.47 16.95
N GLU A 101 0.82 13.66 16.49
CA GLU A 101 0.33 13.01 15.28
C GLU A 101 0.96 13.69 14.05
N VAL A 102 1.54 12.87 13.18
CA VAL A 102 1.98 13.23 11.84
C VAL A 102 1.02 12.59 10.85
N ARG A 103 0.54 13.37 9.88
CA ARG A 103 -0.40 12.92 8.85
C ARG A 103 0.21 13.18 7.47
N LEU A 104 0.41 12.12 6.69
CA LEU A 104 1.08 12.14 5.40
C LEU A 104 0.08 11.84 4.28
N PRO A 105 -0.05 12.70 3.24
CA PRO A 105 -0.79 12.36 2.03
C PRO A 105 -0.13 11.18 1.33
N SER A 106 -0.94 10.24 0.85
CA SER A 106 -0.46 9.03 0.18
C SER A 106 -1.46 8.55 -0.86
N VAL A 107 -0.96 7.77 -1.82
CA VAL A 107 -1.78 7.14 -2.87
C VAL A 107 -1.38 5.68 -3.01
N TYR A 108 -2.38 4.80 -2.99
CA TYR A 108 -2.22 3.39 -3.29
C TYR A 108 -2.67 3.09 -4.72
N TYR A 109 -1.85 2.31 -5.43
CA TYR A 109 -2.21 1.72 -6.72
C TYR A 109 -2.09 0.20 -6.61
N VAL A 110 -3.22 -0.50 -6.73
CA VAL A 110 -3.29 -1.96 -6.65
C VAL A 110 -3.47 -2.51 -8.04
N ALA A 111 -2.46 -3.20 -8.54
CA ALA A 111 -2.46 -3.76 -9.89
C ALA A 111 -1.46 -4.91 -9.98
N PRO A 112 -1.64 -5.83 -10.94
CA PRO A 112 -0.61 -6.81 -11.26
C PRO A 112 0.50 -6.16 -12.11
N ARG A 113 1.75 -6.50 -11.83
CA ARG A 113 2.92 -6.17 -12.66
C ARG A 113 3.62 -7.46 -13.06
N ASN A 114 3.70 -7.73 -14.36
CA ASN A 114 4.26 -8.99 -14.89
C ASN A 114 3.65 -10.25 -14.23
N LYS A 115 2.32 -10.28 -14.06
CA LYS A 115 1.54 -11.33 -13.35
C LYS A 115 1.75 -11.43 -11.84
N THR A 116 2.65 -10.63 -11.26
CA THR A 116 2.82 -10.54 -9.81
C THR A 116 1.84 -9.50 -9.26
N PRO A 117 1.03 -9.82 -8.24
CA PRO A 117 0.18 -8.82 -7.60
C PRO A 117 1.04 -7.80 -6.86
N THR A 118 0.82 -6.51 -7.14
CA THR A 118 1.64 -5.43 -6.59
C THR A 118 0.79 -4.30 -6.02
N VAL A 119 1.39 -3.59 -5.07
CA VAL A 119 0.88 -2.35 -4.51
C VAL A 119 1.97 -1.30 -4.62
N LEU A 120 1.76 -0.31 -5.48
CA LEU A 120 2.58 0.90 -5.46
C LEU A 120 2.00 1.83 -4.38
N LEU A 121 2.83 2.15 -3.39
CA LEU A 121 2.51 3.12 -2.36
C LEU A 121 3.37 4.38 -2.57
N GLU A 122 2.73 5.46 -2.94
CA GLU A 122 3.30 6.80 -2.96
C GLU A 122 2.97 7.50 -1.66
N VAL A 123 3.97 8.10 -1.00
CA VAL A 123 3.77 8.89 0.22
C VAL A 123 4.48 10.21 0.03
N HIS A 124 3.77 11.30 0.27
CA HIS A 124 4.26 12.66 0.12
C HIS A 124 4.66 13.22 1.49
N GLY A 125 5.85 13.78 1.58
CA GLY A 125 6.44 14.30 2.82
C GLY A 125 7.93 14.02 2.89
N ASN A 126 8.53 14.23 4.06
CA ASN A 126 9.93 13.94 4.36
C ASN A 126 10.04 12.82 5.41
N GLY A 127 11.25 12.26 5.57
CA GLY A 127 11.57 11.28 6.61
C GLY A 127 10.82 9.96 6.42
N ALA A 128 9.84 9.68 7.30
CA ALA A 128 9.05 8.45 7.26
C ALA A 128 8.34 8.23 5.91
N ALA A 129 8.00 9.30 5.19
CA ALA A 129 7.42 9.21 3.85
C ALA A 129 8.35 8.49 2.85
N ASP A 130 9.65 8.83 2.85
CA ASP A 130 10.65 8.20 1.97
C ASP A 130 10.89 6.74 2.35
N GLU A 131 10.81 6.41 3.64
CA GLU A 131 10.97 5.03 4.11
C GLU A 131 9.71 4.17 3.89
N LEU A 132 8.52 4.78 3.74
CA LEU A 132 7.27 4.09 3.40
C LEU A 132 7.06 3.92 1.89
N ARG A 133 7.45 4.89 1.05
CA ARG A 133 7.17 4.80 -0.39
C ARG A 133 7.81 3.58 -1.05
N GLY A 134 7.15 2.99 -2.05
CA GLY A 134 7.75 1.89 -2.80
C GLY A 134 6.78 1.07 -3.62
N ASP A 135 7.35 0.22 -4.45
CA ASP A 135 6.64 -0.81 -5.20
C ASP A 135 6.75 -2.12 -4.40
N TYR A 136 5.62 -2.55 -3.85
CA TYR A 136 5.51 -3.71 -2.98
C TYR A 136 4.90 -4.88 -3.74
N THR A 137 5.37 -6.09 -3.45
CA THR A 137 4.62 -7.31 -3.76
C THR A 137 3.48 -7.46 -2.75
N LEU A 138 2.27 -7.72 -3.25
CA LEU A 138 1.12 -8.09 -2.42
C LEU A 138 1.23 -9.58 -2.08
N LEU A 139 1.42 -9.88 -0.80
CA LEU A 139 1.72 -11.23 -0.30
C LEU A 139 0.45 -11.96 0.17
N ALA A 140 -0.55 -11.21 0.61
CA ALA A 140 -1.91 -11.67 0.92
C ALA A 140 -2.88 -10.50 0.86
N GLY A 141 -4.15 -10.79 0.56
CA GLY A 141 -5.24 -9.82 0.56
C GLY A 141 -6.59 -10.52 0.79
N THR A 142 -7.27 -10.12 1.85
CA THR A 142 -8.59 -10.64 2.27
C THR A 142 -9.53 -9.46 2.56
N PRO A 143 -10.83 -9.68 2.80
CA PRO A 143 -11.75 -8.60 3.13
C PRO A 143 -11.40 -7.80 4.41
N GLU A 144 -10.53 -8.31 5.26
CA GLU A 144 -10.20 -7.74 6.58
C GLU A 144 -8.76 -7.23 6.67
N CYS A 145 -7.88 -7.65 5.77
CA CYS A 145 -6.47 -7.31 5.84
C CYS A 145 -5.72 -7.54 4.53
N PHE A 146 -4.56 -6.91 4.40
CA PHE A 146 -3.58 -7.25 3.38
C PHE A 146 -2.15 -7.12 3.91
N VAL A 147 -1.25 -7.85 3.28
CA VAL A 147 0.17 -7.85 3.57
C VAL A 147 0.94 -7.50 2.31
N MET A 148 1.83 -6.54 2.41
CA MET A 148 2.67 -6.11 1.31
C MET A 148 4.14 -6.03 1.74
N GLY A 149 5.05 -6.40 0.84
CA GLY A 149 6.49 -6.43 1.15
C GLY A 149 7.39 -6.09 -0.03
N VAL A 150 8.53 -5.48 0.27
CA VAL A 150 9.67 -5.30 -0.63
C VAL A 150 10.73 -6.35 -0.24
N ILE A 151 10.68 -7.55 -0.81
CA ILE A 151 11.48 -8.70 -0.31
C ILE A 151 12.67 -9.05 -1.23
N GLY A 152 12.54 -8.77 -2.53
CA GLY A 152 13.49 -9.18 -3.57
C GLY A 152 14.51 -8.14 -4.03
N ARG A 153 14.69 -7.00 -3.34
CA ARG A 153 15.70 -6.00 -3.73
C ARG A 153 17.10 -6.40 -3.28
N ASN A 154 18.10 -6.08 -4.09
CA ASN A 154 19.52 -6.48 -3.91
C ASN A 154 20.15 -6.00 -2.59
N LYS A 155 19.57 -5.00 -1.91
CA LYS A 155 20.13 -4.45 -0.67
C LYS A 155 19.21 -4.80 0.52
N PRO A 156 19.71 -5.50 1.56
CA PRO A 156 18.93 -5.85 2.75
C PRO A 156 18.23 -4.68 3.42
N LYS A 157 18.86 -3.50 3.42
CA LYS A 157 18.33 -2.26 4.02
C LYS A 157 17.08 -1.71 3.34
N ASP A 158 16.79 -2.12 2.11
CA ASP A 158 15.61 -1.69 1.35
C ASP A 158 14.42 -2.63 1.59
N LYS A 159 14.64 -3.73 2.33
CA LYS A 159 13.60 -4.71 2.61
C LYS A 159 12.69 -4.21 3.72
N LYS A 160 11.39 -4.31 3.47
CA LYS A 160 10.34 -3.90 4.41
C LYS A 160 9.05 -4.65 4.17
N CYS A 161 8.27 -4.83 5.22
CA CYS A 161 6.94 -5.41 5.15
C CYS A 161 5.95 -4.61 5.98
N LEU A 162 4.71 -4.54 5.49
CA LEU A 162 3.61 -3.85 6.12
C LEU A 162 2.38 -4.75 6.07
N TYR A 163 1.76 -4.96 7.21
CA TYR A 163 0.50 -5.68 7.33
C TYR A 163 -0.55 -4.74 7.90
N TRP A 164 -1.49 -4.35 7.03
CA TRP A 164 -2.64 -3.53 7.35
C TRP A 164 -3.88 -4.40 7.61
N MET A 165 -4.64 -4.05 8.64
CA MET A 165 -5.94 -4.67 8.95
C MET A 165 -7.00 -3.59 9.09
N ARG A 166 -8.25 -3.91 8.75
CA ARG A 166 -9.41 -3.08 9.06
C ARG A 166 -9.49 -2.84 10.56
N LEU A 167 -9.69 -1.59 10.97
CA LEU A 167 -9.91 -1.26 12.37
C LEU A 167 -11.17 -1.99 12.86
N GLY A 168 -11.04 -2.76 13.94
CA GLY A 168 -12.12 -3.57 14.50
C GLY A 168 -12.26 -4.98 13.90
N ALA A 169 -11.42 -5.36 12.93
CA ALA A 169 -11.38 -6.73 12.43
C ALA A 169 -11.06 -7.71 13.57
N ARG A 170 -11.74 -8.86 13.56
CA ARG A 170 -11.46 -9.94 14.51
C ARG A 170 -10.22 -10.69 14.05
N TRP A 171 -9.25 -10.92 14.94
CA TRP A 171 -8.00 -11.64 14.64
C TRP A 171 -8.20 -12.94 13.85
N ARG A 172 -9.22 -13.73 14.19
CA ARG A 172 -9.52 -14.99 13.49
C ARG A 172 -9.78 -14.83 11.98
N ASN A 173 -10.26 -13.67 11.55
CA ASN A 173 -10.52 -13.38 10.14
C ASN A 173 -9.25 -12.95 9.40
N CYS A 174 -8.15 -12.70 10.12
CA CYS A 174 -6.89 -12.23 9.57
C CYS A 174 -5.82 -13.33 9.44
N GLN A 175 -6.17 -14.59 9.70
CA GLN A 175 -5.22 -15.70 9.78
C GLN A 175 -4.36 -15.87 8.51
N GLU A 176 -4.93 -15.65 7.32
CA GLU A 176 -4.18 -15.71 6.07
C GLU A 176 -3.12 -14.61 5.98
N CYS A 177 -3.44 -13.40 6.44
CA CYS A 177 -2.48 -12.30 6.53
C CYS A 177 -1.41 -12.54 7.59
N ASP A 178 -1.79 -13.06 8.76
CA ASP A 178 -0.85 -13.44 9.82
C ASP A 178 0.19 -14.43 9.30
N GLN A 179 -0.27 -15.50 8.62
CA GLN A 179 0.59 -16.50 8.01
C GLN A 179 1.45 -15.90 6.91
N ALA A 180 0.88 -15.13 5.98
CA ALA A 180 1.63 -14.51 4.90
C ALA A 180 2.72 -13.57 5.41
N PHE A 181 2.44 -12.77 6.45
CA PHE A 181 3.46 -11.92 7.07
C PHE A 181 4.55 -12.77 7.72
N TYR A 182 4.18 -13.78 8.52
CA TYR A 182 5.15 -14.64 9.20
C TYR A 182 6.08 -15.35 8.22
N TYR A 183 5.54 -16.00 7.18
CA TYR A 183 6.35 -16.78 6.24
C TYR A 183 7.26 -15.91 5.35
N ASN A 184 6.81 -14.72 4.97
CA ASN A 184 7.54 -13.89 4.01
C ASN A 184 8.42 -12.83 4.67
N CYS A 185 8.10 -12.40 5.89
CA CYS A 185 8.71 -11.22 6.50
C CYS A 185 9.50 -11.52 7.79
N SER A 186 9.24 -12.62 8.51
CA SER A 186 9.89 -12.88 9.81
C SER A 186 11.41 -13.00 9.77
N SER A 187 11.97 -13.38 8.62
CA SER A 187 13.41 -13.54 8.40
C SER A 187 14.11 -12.24 7.96
N LEU A 188 13.38 -11.14 7.75
CA LEU A 188 13.98 -9.88 7.34
C LEU A 188 14.63 -9.18 8.55
N PHE A 189 15.81 -8.61 8.33
CA PHE A 189 16.49 -7.80 9.34
C PHE A 189 15.91 -6.38 9.36
N GLY A 190 15.52 -5.89 10.54
CA GLY A 190 15.05 -4.53 10.73
C GLY A 190 14.28 -4.31 12.03
N THR A 191 13.86 -3.08 12.28
CA THR A 191 13.00 -2.74 13.42
C THR A 191 11.61 -3.32 13.21
N PHE A 192 11.16 -4.12 14.17
CA PHE A 192 9.82 -4.70 14.18
C PHE A 192 8.85 -3.82 14.97
N TYR A 193 7.71 -3.54 14.37
CA TYR A 193 6.58 -2.82 14.96
C TYR A 193 5.39 -3.77 15.13
N THR A 194 4.70 -3.64 16.26
CA THR A 194 3.40 -4.27 16.48
C THR A 194 2.45 -3.32 17.20
N VAL A 195 1.24 -3.15 16.66
CA VAL A 195 0.21 -2.31 17.29
C VAL A 195 -0.26 -2.88 18.62
N ARG A 196 -0.18 -4.20 18.83
CA ARG A 196 -0.60 -4.84 20.08
C ARG A 196 0.17 -4.29 21.29
N LYS A 197 1.43 -3.91 21.10
CA LYS A 197 2.26 -3.29 22.15
C LYS A 197 1.74 -1.90 22.56
N PHE A 198 1.08 -1.21 21.64
CA PHE A 198 0.66 0.19 21.78
C PHE A 198 -0.87 0.35 21.79
N TRP A 199 -1.62 -0.74 21.84
CA TRP A 199 -3.07 -0.69 21.60
C TRP A 199 -3.81 0.18 22.63
N LYS A 200 -3.31 0.26 23.86
CA LYS A 200 -3.92 1.08 24.92
C LYS A 200 -3.61 2.56 24.73
N GLU A 201 -2.46 2.88 24.18
CA GLU A 201 -1.96 4.21 23.87
C GLU A 201 -2.60 4.76 22.58
N CYS A 202 -2.83 3.86 21.62
CA CYS A 202 -3.52 4.17 20.38
C CYS A 202 -5.02 4.28 20.62
N ASN A 203 -5.48 5.47 20.95
CA ASN A 203 -6.90 5.78 21.10
C ASN A 203 -7.62 5.81 19.74
N PHE A 204 -7.70 4.65 19.06
CA PHE A 204 -8.32 4.46 17.75
C PHE A 204 -9.84 4.74 17.73
N ASN A 205 -10.43 5.14 18.86
CA ASN A 205 -11.83 5.54 18.94
C ASN A 205 -12.09 6.93 18.31
N HIS A 206 -11.05 7.74 18.06
CA HIS A 206 -11.20 9.11 17.51
C HIS A 206 -10.99 9.24 15.99
N THR A 207 -10.70 8.17 15.25
CA THR A 207 -10.43 8.24 13.80
C THR A 207 -11.69 8.21 12.92
N ARG A 208 -12.90 8.37 13.48
CA ARG A 208 -14.07 8.69 12.66
C ARG A 208 -13.85 10.09 12.07
N PRO A 209 -13.87 10.27 10.74
CA PRO A 209 -13.85 11.61 10.18
C PRO A 209 -15.12 12.32 10.66
N ASP A 210 -14.94 13.46 11.34
CA ASP A 210 -16.01 14.43 11.48
C ASP A 210 -16.50 14.76 10.07
N SER A 211 -17.71 14.31 9.77
CA SER A 211 -18.47 14.76 8.62
C SER A 211 -18.86 16.22 8.84
N THR A 212 -17.93 17.14 8.62
CA THR A 212 -18.26 18.56 8.48
C THR A 212 -18.76 18.80 7.06
N THR A 213 -20.09 18.92 6.99
CA THR A 213 -20.94 19.76 6.09
C THR A 213 -20.35 20.27 4.80
#